data_AF-A0A1F2XYG0-F1
#
_entry.id   AF-A0A1F2XYG0-F1
#
_cell.length_a   1.000
_cell.length_b   1.000
_cell.length_c   1.000
_cell.angle_alpha   90.00
_cell.angle_beta   90.00
_cell.angle_gamma   90.00
#
_symmetry.space_group_name_H-M   'P 1'
#
loop_
_entity.id
_entity.type
_entity.pdbx_description
1 polymer ?
#
loop_
_entity_poly.entity_id
_entity_poly.type
_entity_poly.pdbx_seq_one_letter_code
_entity_poly.pdbx_strand_id
1 'polypeptide(L)'
;MRLADAVSLRSRRRKLRLFLEELRPTAETTVLDVGADELGFGEGVGCGTLNFFEELYPWPERITALGLHDGAGFRARYPGIRYVQGDACALPFGNGEFDVVFSNAVIEHVGGRERQRRFVSEAVRVGRRVFVTTPNRRFPVEVHTRLPFVHWLPSSAAHRVYDAVGKGFAKEIDL
;
A
#
# COMPACT_ATOMS: atom_id res chain seq x y z
N MET A 1 20.79 -2.99 -4.85
CA MET A 1 19.33 -3.11 -5.01
C MET A 1 19.02 -4.41 -5.74
N ARG A 2 18.12 -5.27 -5.25
CA ARG A 2 17.82 -6.56 -5.90
C ARG A 2 16.97 -6.31 -7.16
N LEU A 3 17.00 -7.21 -8.14
CA LEU A 3 16.21 -7.07 -9.38
C LEU A 3 14.71 -6.90 -9.09
N ALA A 4 14.18 -7.64 -8.12
CA ALA A 4 12.79 -7.52 -7.68
C ALA A 4 12.45 -6.12 -7.14
N ASP A 5 13.38 -5.49 -6.41
CA ASP A 5 13.20 -4.13 -5.90
C ASP A 5 13.21 -3.10 -7.05
N ALA A 6 14.03 -3.32 -8.09
CA ALA A 6 14.05 -2.46 -9.28
C ALA A 6 12.71 -2.50 -10.04
N VAL A 7 12.14 -3.71 -10.20
CA VAL A 7 10.83 -3.89 -10.83
C VAL A 7 9.72 -3.27 -9.98
N SER A 8 9.74 -3.50 -8.66
CA SER A 8 8.81 -2.87 -7.71
C SER A 8 8.89 -1.35 -7.79
N LEU A 9 10.10 -0.77 -7.74
CA LEU A 9 10.33 0.66 -7.79
C LEU A 9 9.83 1.26 -9.12
N ARG A 10 10.05 0.57 -10.25
CA ARG A 10 9.51 1.01 -11.54
C ARG A 10 7.98 1.06 -11.53
N SER A 11 7.32 0.06 -10.96
CA SER A 11 5.87 0.04 -10.79
C SER A 11 5.38 1.19 -9.90
N ARG A 12 6.02 1.37 -8.73
CA ARG A 12 5.73 2.44 -7.77
C ARG A 12 5.91 3.83 -8.37
N ARG A 13 7.02 4.10 -9.09
CA ARG A 13 7.22 5.36 -9.82
C ARG A 13 6.16 5.60 -10.89
N ARG A 14 5.70 4.56 -11.59
CA ARG A 14 4.60 4.70 -12.55
C ARG A 14 3.28 5.06 -11.88
N LYS A 15 2.98 4.49 -10.71
CA LYS A 15 1.78 4.84 -9.93
C LYS A 15 1.84 6.28 -9.42
N LEU A 16 2.99 6.70 -8.87
CA LEU A 16 3.18 8.09 -8.45
C LEU A 16 3.02 9.05 -9.63
N ARG A 17 3.62 8.73 -10.78
CA ARG A 17 3.46 9.55 -11.99
C ARG A 17 1.98 9.65 -12.41
N LEU A 18 1.25 8.53 -12.43
CA LEU A 18 -0.18 8.53 -12.73
C LEU A 18 -0.96 9.38 -11.72
N PHE A 19 -0.67 9.26 -10.43
CA PHE A 19 -1.26 10.09 -9.38
C PHE A 19 -1.03 11.59 -9.63
N LEU A 20 0.20 11.98 -9.96
CA LEU A 20 0.56 13.37 -10.24
C LEU A 20 -0.10 13.90 -11.53
N GLU A 21 -0.18 13.08 -12.58
CA GLU A 21 -0.79 13.43 -13.87
C GLU A 21 -2.32 13.59 -13.76
N GLU A 22 -2.98 12.69 -13.03
CA GLU A 22 -4.44 12.64 -12.91
C GLU A 22 -5.00 13.61 -11.86
N LEU A 23 -4.41 13.63 -10.66
CA LEU A 23 -4.92 14.45 -9.56
C LEU A 23 -4.32 15.85 -9.50
N ARG A 24 -3.16 16.06 -10.15
CA ARG A 24 -2.44 17.34 -10.23
C ARG A 24 -2.37 18.06 -8.88
N PRO A 25 -1.86 17.38 -7.83
CA PRO A 25 -1.70 18.04 -6.53
C PRO A 25 -0.69 19.19 -6.61
N THR A 26 -0.81 20.11 -5.67
CA THR A 26 0.08 21.26 -5.48
C THR A 26 0.71 21.22 -4.08
N ALA A 27 1.59 22.16 -3.77
CA ALA A 27 2.21 22.31 -2.45
C ALA A 27 1.21 22.58 -1.32
N GLU A 28 -0.01 22.98 -1.65
CA GLU A 28 -1.12 23.22 -0.73
C GLU A 28 -2.02 22.00 -0.54
N THR A 29 -1.94 21.01 -1.44
CA THR A 29 -2.84 19.85 -1.44
C THR A 29 -2.49 18.90 -0.29
N THR A 30 -3.41 18.70 0.65
CA THR A 30 -3.22 17.74 1.74
C THR A 30 -3.50 16.30 1.28
N VAL A 31 -2.62 15.38 1.65
CA VAL A 31 -2.73 13.97 1.26
C VAL A 31 -2.73 13.07 2.49
N LEU A 32 -3.73 12.19 2.60
CA LEU A 32 -3.70 11.06 3.51
C LEU A 32 -3.15 9.84 2.78
N ASP A 33 -2.01 9.31 3.20
CA ASP A 33 -1.53 7.98 2.78
C ASP A 33 -2.06 6.92 3.75
N VAL A 34 -2.89 6.01 3.24
CA VAL A 34 -3.43 4.89 4.01
C VAL A 34 -2.66 3.63 3.64
N GLY A 35 -1.92 3.09 4.61
CA GLY A 35 -1.09 1.90 4.45
C GLY A 35 0.39 2.08 4.75
N ALA A 36 0.76 3.09 5.53
CA ALA A 36 2.15 3.32 5.92
C ALA A 36 2.65 2.19 6.82
N ASP A 37 3.80 1.64 6.47
CA ASP A 37 4.46 0.53 7.16
C ASP A 37 5.48 1.05 8.19
N GLU A 38 5.82 0.25 9.21
CA GLU A 38 6.90 0.60 10.14
C GLU A 38 8.27 0.49 9.51
N LEU A 39 8.43 -0.42 8.54
CA LEU A 39 9.69 -0.62 7.83
C LEU A 39 9.84 0.41 6.71
N GLY A 40 10.94 1.16 6.74
CA GLY A 40 11.22 2.21 5.78
C GLY A 40 11.59 1.69 4.39
N PHE A 41 11.69 2.62 3.43
CA PHE A 41 12.22 2.34 2.10
C PHE A 41 13.64 1.73 2.22
N GLY A 42 13.84 0.55 1.64
CA GLY A 42 15.11 -0.19 1.67
C GLY A 42 15.28 -1.17 2.84
N GLU A 43 14.37 -1.19 3.82
CA GLU A 43 14.53 -1.98 5.06
C GLU A 43 13.69 -3.27 5.10
N GLY A 44 12.68 -3.38 4.24
CA GLY A 44 11.79 -4.55 4.19
C GLY A 44 12.48 -5.84 3.74
N VAL A 45 12.39 -6.90 4.55
CA VAL A 45 12.80 -8.27 4.19
C VAL A 45 11.80 -8.83 3.16
N GLY A 46 11.98 -8.46 1.89
CA GLY A 46 11.13 -8.93 0.78
C GLY A 46 10.70 -7.83 -0.18
N CYS A 47 10.51 -6.60 0.30
CA CYS A 47 10.18 -5.46 -0.55
C CYS A 47 10.94 -4.22 -0.06
N GLY A 48 12.09 -3.92 -0.67
CA GLY A 48 12.91 -2.77 -0.27
C GLY A 48 12.37 -1.42 -0.73
N THR A 49 11.07 -1.31 -0.96
CA THR A 49 10.46 -0.12 -1.56
C THR A 49 9.23 0.38 -0.79
N LEU A 50 9.00 -0.13 0.42
CA LEU A 50 7.96 0.36 1.35
C LEU A 50 8.04 1.88 1.53
N ASN A 51 6.91 2.51 1.86
CA ASN A 51 6.81 3.95 2.07
C ASN A 51 7.40 4.80 0.92
N PHE A 52 7.24 4.32 -0.32
CA PHE A 52 7.78 5.03 -1.50
C PHE A 52 7.09 6.36 -1.77
N PHE A 53 5.86 6.50 -1.27
CA PHE A 53 5.08 7.71 -1.50
C PHE A 53 5.68 8.84 -0.67
N GLU A 54 5.95 8.57 0.61
CA GLU A 54 6.70 9.45 1.52
C GLU A 54 8.09 9.81 1.00
N GLU A 55 8.78 8.84 0.37
CA GLU A 55 10.14 9.05 -0.13
C GLU A 55 10.19 9.88 -1.44
N LEU A 56 9.16 9.78 -2.29
CA LEU A 56 9.22 10.30 -3.66
C LEU A 56 8.20 11.40 -3.97
N TYR A 57 7.19 11.59 -3.13
CA TYR A 57 6.21 12.65 -3.33
C TYR A 57 6.86 14.04 -3.18
N PRO A 58 6.58 15.02 -4.06
CA PRO A 58 7.29 16.30 -4.05
C PRO A 58 7.13 17.15 -2.78
N TRP A 59 6.05 16.93 -2.01
CA TRP A 59 5.71 17.71 -0.82
C TRP A 59 5.44 16.78 0.38
N PRO A 60 6.47 16.12 0.93
CA PRO A 60 6.30 15.14 2.00
C PRO A 60 5.63 15.74 3.25
N GLU A 61 5.84 17.02 3.54
CA GLU A 61 5.20 17.75 4.63
C GLU A 61 3.68 17.91 4.48
N ARG A 62 3.13 17.62 3.29
CA ARG A 62 1.67 17.58 3.04
C ARG A 62 1.06 16.21 3.25
N ILE A 63 1.88 15.21 3.57
CA ILE A 63 1.43 13.85 3.84
C ILE A 63 1.04 13.74 5.32
N THR A 64 -0.13 13.17 5.57
CA THR A 64 -0.43 12.46 6.81
C THR A 64 -0.44 10.97 6.50
N ALA A 65 0.41 10.20 7.17
CA ALA A 65 0.52 8.76 7.00
C ALA A 65 -0.33 8.04 8.05
N LEU A 66 -1.06 7.00 7.65
CA LEU A 66 -1.82 6.13 8.54
C LEU A 66 -1.35 4.68 8.43
N GLY A 67 -1.04 4.07 9.57
CA GLY A 67 -0.68 2.66 9.69
C GLY A 67 -1.28 2.00 10.93
N LEU A 68 -1.16 0.67 11.01
CA LEU A 68 -1.77 -0.13 12.08
C LEU A 68 -0.95 -0.15 13.38
N HIS A 69 0.35 0.06 13.26
CA HIS A 69 1.29 -0.05 14.37
C HIS A 69 1.55 1.30 15.03
N ASP A 70 2.37 1.33 16.08
CA ASP A 70 2.60 2.58 16.81
C ASP A 70 3.31 3.61 15.93
N GLY A 71 4.12 3.18 14.95
CA GLY A 71 4.81 4.05 13.99
C GLY A 71 6.12 4.62 14.51
N ALA A 72 6.74 4.04 15.53
CA ALA A 72 8.04 4.49 16.05
C ALA A 72 9.14 4.46 14.98
N GLY A 73 9.24 3.37 14.22
CA GLY A 73 10.18 3.24 13.10
C GLY A 73 9.92 4.27 12.00
N PHE A 74 8.65 4.42 11.60
CA PHE A 74 8.23 5.41 10.62
C PHE A 74 8.62 6.84 11.05
N ARG A 75 8.29 7.23 12.29
CA ARG A 75 8.58 8.58 12.80
C ARG A 75 10.08 8.86 12.93
N ALA A 76 10.88 7.84 13.25
CA ALA A 76 12.34 7.97 13.27
C ALA A 76 12.90 8.23 11.85
N ARG A 77 12.31 7.59 10.83
CA ARG A 77 12.75 7.72 9.43
C ARG A 77 12.25 8.98 8.74
N TYR A 78 11.02 9.41 9.06
CA TYR A 78 10.30 10.51 8.42
C TYR A 78 9.76 11.51 9.47
N PRO A 79 10.63 12.22 10.22
CA PRO A 79 10.20 13.07 11.33
C PRO A 79 9.35 14.28 10.91
N GLY A 80 9.40 14.67 9.63
CA GLY A 80 8.60 15.76 9.06
C GLY A 80 7.21 15.33 8.56
N ILE A 81 6.89 14.03 8.59
CA ILE A 81 5.60 13.50 8.12
C ILE A 81 4.75 13.15 9.34
N ARG A 82 3.52 13.68 9.40
CA ARG A 82 2.58 13.33 10.47
C ARG A 82 2.18 11.87 10.33
N TYR A 83 2.33 11.10 11.39
CA TYR A 83 1.86 9.71 11.46
C TYR A 83 0.69 9.57 12.42
N VAL A 84 -0.32 8.79 12.04
CA VAL A 84 -1.49 8.46 12.86
C VAL A 84 -1.68 6.95 12.87
N GLN A 85 -1.72 6.35 14.05
CA GLN A 85 -2.10 4.96 14.19
C GLN A 85 -3.62 4.82 14.05
N GLY A 86 -4.09 3.90 13.19
CA GLY A 86 -5.52 3.65 13.03
C GLY A 86 -5.86 2.52 12.07
N ASP A 87 -7.13 2.08 12.10
CA ASP A 87 -7.68 1.12 11.14
C ASP A 87 -8.17 1.85 9.89
N ALA A 88 -7.74 1.40 8.72
CA ALA A 88 -8.20 1.90 7.42
C ALA A 88 -9.72 1.73 7.20
N CYS A 89 -10.39 0.84 7.94
CA CYS A 89 -11.84 0.65 7.93
C CYS A 89 -12.61 1.54 8.91
N ALA A 90 -11.91 2.36 9.70
CA ALA A 90 -12.47 3.30 10.68
C ALA A 90 -11.49 4.47 10.87
N LEU A 91 -11.38 5.32 9.86
CA LEU A 91 -10.39 6.38 9.78
C LEU A 91 -10.68 7.48 10.84
N PRO A 92 -9.71 7.85 11.69
CA PRO A 92 -9.89 8.78 12.81
C PRO A 92 -9.85 10.26 12.36
N PHE A 93 -10.51 10.56 11.24
CA PHE A 93 -10.50 11.88 10.59
C PHE A 93 -11.92 12.36 10.28
N GLY A 94 -12.08 13.67 10.18
CA GLY A 94 -13.31 14.33 9.78
C GLY A 94 -13.67 14.10 8.31
N ASN A 95 -14.90 14.47 7.95
CA ASN A 95 -15.37 14.36 6.57
C ASN A 95 -14.66 15.40 5.68
N GLY A 96 -14.13 14.97 4.54
CA GLY A 96 -13.42 15.84 3.59
C GLY A 96 -12.22 16.58 4.18
N GLU A 97 -11.60 16.04 5.24
CA GLU A 97 -10.42 16.61 5.92
C GLU A 97 -9.21 16.68 4.98
N PHE A 98 -9.10 15.76 4.03
CA PHE A 98 -8.01 15.71 3.06
C PHE A 98 -8.48 16.03 1.64
N ASP A 99 -7.65 16.75 0.88
CA ASP A 99 -7.92 16.98 -0.54
C ASP A 99 -7.79 15.69 -1.35
N VAL A 100 -6.89 14.78 -0.94
CA VAL A 100 -6.67 13.49 -1.58
C VAL A 100 -6.39 12.40 -0.54
N VAL A 101 -7.02 11.23 -0.73
CA VAL A 101 -6.63 9.98 -0.07
C VAL A 101 -5.87 9.12 -1.07
N PHE A 102 -4.65 8.76 -0.75
CA PHE A 102 -3.82 7.81 -1.48
C PHE A 102 -3.77 6.48 -0.74
N SER A 103 -3.87 5.37 -1.46
CA SER A 103 -3.60 4.05 -0.90
C SER A 103 -3.08 3.10 -1.97
N ASN A 104 -2.01 2.37 -1.63
CA ASN A 104 -1.39 1.43 -2.54
C ASN A 104 -1.30 0.04 -1.91
N ALA A 105 -2.00 -0.93 -2.50
CA ALA A 105 -1.96 -2.34 -2.14
C ALA A 105 -2.36 -2.61 -0.68
N VAL A 106 -3.49 -2.01 -0.24
CA VAL A 106 -4.03 -2.16 1.13
C VAL A 106 -5.38 -2.86 1.15
N ILE A 107 -6.24 -2.60 0.16
CA ILE A 107 -7.62 -3.10 0.14
C ILE A 107 -7.70 -4.63 0.15
N GLU A 108 -6.72 -5.33 -0.40
CA GLU A 108 -6.62 -6.79 -0.33
C GLU A 108 -6.30 -7.31 1.09
N HIS A 109 -5.70 -6.48 1.94
CA HIS A 109 -5.27 -6.85 3.29
C HIS A 109 -6.24 -6.40 4.38
N VAL A 110 -7.27 -5.60 4.05
CA VAL A 110 -8.33 -5.24 5.01
C VAL A 110 -9.34 -6.39 5.22
N GLY A 111 -9.08 -7.60 4.75
CA GLY A 111 -9.95 -8.76 4.97
C GLY A 111 -11.15 -8.79 4.02
N GLY A 112 -12.28 -9.35 4.48
CA GLY A 112 -13.41 -9.70 3.61
C GLY A 112 -14.15 -8.52 2.97
N ARG A 113 -15.10 -8.85 2.08
CA ARG A 113 -15.82 -7.89 1.23
C ARG A 113 -16.47 -6.73 1.98
N GLU A 114 -17.04 -6.99 3.15
CA GLU A 114 -17.64 -5.96 4.00
C GLU A 114 -16.60 -4.96 4.52
N ARG A 115 -15.41 -5.43 4.94
CA ARG A 115 -14.32 -4.54 5.35
C ARG A 115 -13.75 -3.76 4.17
N GLN A 116 -13.61 -4.40 3.01
CA GLN A 116 -13.21 -3.71 1.78
C GLN A 116 -14.18 -2.58 1.43
N ARG A 117 -15.49 -2.82 1.56
CA ARG A 117 -16.51 -1.78 1.37
C ARG A 117 -16.36 -0.66 2.39
N ARG A 118 -16.14 -0.97 3.66
CA ARG A 118 -15.89 0.04 4.71
C ARG A 118 -14.65 0.87 4.42
N PHE A 119 -13.54 0.24 4.04
CA PHE A 119 -12.31 0.92 3.65
C PHE A 119 -12.56 1.96 2.54
N VAL A 120 -13.23 1.56 1.45
CA VAL A 120 -13.55 2.50 0.36
C VAL A 120 -14.48 3.61 0.83
N SER A 121 -15.50 3.26 1.64
CA SER A 121 -16.43 4.24 2.21
C SER A 121 -15.71 5.28 3.08
N GLU A 122 -14.77 4.85 3.92
CA GLU A 122 -13.99 5.72 4.78
C GLU A 122 -13.04 6.61 3.97
N ALA A 123 -12.35 6.07 2.97
CA ALA A 123 -11.50 6.84 2.08
C ALA A 123 -12.30 7.96 1.35
N VAL A 124 -13.50 7.64 0.86
CA VAL A 124 -14.40 8.62 0.24
C VAL A 124 -14.96 9.62 1.25
N ARG A 125 -15.19 9.19 2.50
CA ARG A 125 -15.70 10.07 3.56
C ARG A 125 -14.67 11.13 3.94
N VAL A 126 -13.41 10.74 4.16
CA VAL A 126 -12.37 11.66 4.66
C VAL A 126 -11.67 12.44 3.55
N GLY A 127 -11.72 11.94 2.31
CA GLY A 127 -11.06 12.54 1.15
C GLY A 127 -12.04 13.20 0.18
N ARG A 128 -11.66 14.34 -0.38
CA ARG A 128 -12.40 14.95 -1.51
C ARG A 128 -12.20 14.21 -2.82
N ARG A 129 -11.02 13.59 -2.97
CA ARG A 129 -10.63 12.73 -4.10
C ARG A 129 -9.91 11.52 -3.54
N VAL A 130 -10.01 10.38 -4.23
CA VAL A 130 -9.44 9.11 -3.78
C VAL A 130 -8.67 8.45 -4.91
N PHE A 131 -7.43 8.02 -4.62
CA PHE A 131 -6.58 7.25 -5.51
C PHE A 131 -6.18 5.95 -4.81
N VAL A 132 -6.85 4.86 -5.17
CA VAL A 132 -6.59 3.52 -4.62
C VAL A 132 -6.03 2.64 -5.73
N THR A 133 -4.95 1.94 -5.42
CA THR A 133 -4.40 0.89 -6.29
C THR A 133 -4.39 -0.45 -5.57
N THR A 134 -4.65 -1.52 -6.32
CA THR A 134 -4.64 -2.89 -5.84
C THR A 134 -3.95 -3.79 -6.88
N PRO A 135 -3.32 -4.91 -6.48
CA PRO A 135 -2.74 -5.88 -7.39
C PRO A 135 -3.75 -6.36 -8.44
N ASN A 136 -3.26 -6.55 -9.66
CA ASN A 136 -4.07 -7.09 -10.74
C ASN A 136 -3.99 -8.62 -10.71
N ARG A 137 -5.11 -9.29 -10.43
CA ARG A 137 -5.23 -10.77 -10.46
C ARG A 137 -4.86 -11.39 -11.82
N ARG A 138 -4.84 -10.61 -12.90
CA ARG A 138 -4.40 -11.07 -14.24
C ARG A 138 -2.91 -10.82 -14.51
N PHE A 139 -2.14 -10.36 -13.54
CA PHE A 139 -0.69 -10.21 -13.69
C PHE A 139 -0.02 -11.59 -13.67
N PRO A 140 0.89 -11.94 -14.59
CA PRO A 140 1.38 -13.31 -14.74
C PRO A 140 2.26 -13.81 -13.59
N VAL A 141 2.68 -12.93 -12.68
CA VAL A 141 3.55 -13.27 -11.55
C VAL A 141 2.86 -12.86 -10.26
N GLU A 142 2.74 -13.76 -9.30
CA GLU A 142 2.25 -13.39 -7.98
C GLU A 142 3.34 -12.55 -7.27
N VAL A 143 2.99 -11.36 -6.80
CA VAL A 143 3.91 -10.35 -6.28
C VAL A 143 4.42 -10.65 -4.86
N HIS A 144 3.68 -11.40 -4.04
CA HIS A 144 4.10 -11.77 -2.68
C HIS A 144 5.04 -12.99 -2.71
N THR A 145 4.71 -13.96 -3.55
CA THR A 145 5.54 -15.18 -3.69
C THR A 145 6.56 -15.10 -4.81
N ARG A 146 6.44 -14.18 -5.76
CA ARG A 146 7.25 -14.09 -7.00
C ARG A 146 7.17 -15.33 -7.88
N LEU A 147 6.13 -16.14 -7.72
CA LEU A 147 5.92 -17.35 -8.50
C LEU A 147 5.03 -17.03 -9.72
N PRO A 148 5.38 -17.52 -10.91
CA PRO A 148 4.57 -17.34 -12.10
C PRO A 148 3.27 -18.15 -11.99
N PHE A 149 2.15 -17.54 -12.35
CA PHE A 149 0.82 -18.16 -12.55
C PHE A 149 0.19 -18.88 -11.36
N VAL A 150 0.82 -18.90 -10.18
CA VAL A 150 0.38 -19.71 -9.04
C VAL A 150 -1.01 -19.33 -8.52
N HIS A 151 -1.37 -18.04 -8.58
CA HIS A 151 -2.69 -17.51 -8.17
C HIS A 151 -3.80 -17.76 -9.20
N TRP A 152 -3.48 -18.38 -10.34
CA TRP A 152 -4.47 -18.89 -11.30
C TRP A 152 -4.76 -20.37 -11.10
N LEU A 153 -3.97 -21.07 -10.30
CA LEU A 153 -4.22 -22.47 -9.97
C LEU A 153 -5.34 -22.58 -8.92
N PRO A 154 -6.10 -23.70 -8.91
CA PRO A 154 -6.96 -24.02 -7.77
C PRO A 154 -6.15 -24.04 -6.47
N SER A 155 -6.75 -23.62 -5.35
CA SER A 155 -6.04 -23.44 -4.07
C SER A 155 -5.23 -24.67 -3.64
N SER A 156 -5.75 -25.88 -3.83
CA SER A 156 -5.04 -27.13 -3.51
C SER A 156 -3.77 -27.35 -4.36
N ALA A 157 -3.73 -26.87 -5.59
CA ALA A 157 -2.55 -26.91 -6.44
C ALA A 157 -1.56 -25.80 -6.06
N ALA A 158 -2.04 -24.57 -5.83
CA ALA A 158 -1.22 -23.45 -5.35
C ALA A 158 -0.53 -23.80 -4.02
N HIS A 159 -1.25 -24.40 -3.07
CA HIS A 159 -0.70 -24.80 -1.77
C HIS A 159 0.43 -25.81 -1.88
N ARG A 160 0.30 -26.79 -2.79
CA ARG A 160 1.37 -27.77 -3.06
C ARG A 160 2.62 -27.10 -3.64
N VAL A 161 2.43 -26.13 -4.54
CA VAL A 161 3.55 -25.34 -5.07
C VAL A 161 4.23 -24.56 -3.94
N TYR A 162 3.46 -23.89 -3.07
CA TYR A 162 4.00 -23.15 -1.94
C TYR A 162 4.83 -24.02 -1.00
N ASP A 163 4.36 -25.23 -0.68
CA ASP A 163 5.14 -26.17 0.14
C ASP A 163 6.44 -26.60 -0.54
N ALA A 164 6.36 -26.96 -1.82
CA ALA A 164 7.51 -27.43 -2.58
C ALA A 164 8.64 -26.40 -2.70
N VAL A 165 8.31 -25.10 -2.66
CA VAL A 165 9.29 -24.02 -2.75
C VAL A 165 9.60 -23.35 -1.41
N GLY A 166 9.14 -23.92 -0.29
CA GLY A 166 9.40 -23.40 1.05
C GLY A 166 8.69 -22.08 1.38
N LYS A 167 7.54 -21.81 0.75
CA LYS A 167 6.73 -20.58 0.92
C LYS A 167 5.36 -20.85 1.55
N GLY A 168 5.32 -21.73 2.55
CA GLY A 168 4.08 -22.12 3.25
C GLY A 168 3.29 -20.94 3.83
N PHE A 169 3.97 -19.85 4.21
CA PHE A 169 3.35 -18.60 4.68
C PHE A 169 2.34 -18.01 3.68
N ALA A 170 2.50 -18.26 2.38
CA ALA A 170 1.63 -17.72 1.35
C ALA A 170 0.23 -18.36 1.30
N LYS A 171 0.00 -19.42 2.08
CA LYS A 171 -1.33 -20.02 2.24
C LYS A 171 -2.25 -19.21 3.15
N GLU A 172 -1.68 -18.40 4.04
CA GLU A 172 -2.42 -17.56 4.99
C GLU A 172 -2.72 -16.18 4.41
N ILE A 173 -1.97 -15.80 3.37
CA ILE A 173 -2.25 -14.64 2.54
C ILE A 173 -3.32 -15.10 1.55
N ASP A 174 -4.59 -14.89 1.90
CA ASP A 174 -5.75 -15.28 1.09
C ASP A 174 -5.80 -14.41 -0.20
N LEU A 175 -4.96 -14.78 -1.19
CA LEU A 175 -4.74 -14.07 -2.47
C LEU A 175 -5.84 -14.29 -3.51
#